data_AF-A0A4Y1QW60-F1
#
_entry.id   AF-A0A4Y1QW60-F1
#
_cell.length_a   1.000
_cell.length_b   1.000
_cell.length_c   1.000
_cell.angle_alpha   90.00
_cell.angle_beta   90.00
_cell.angle_gamma   90.00
#
_symmetry.space_group_name_H-M   'P 1'
#
loop_
_entity.id
_entity.type
_entity.pdbx_description
1 polymer ?
#
loop_
_entity_poly.entity_id
_entity_poly.type
_entity_poly.pdbx_seq_one_letter_code
_entity_poly.pdbx_strand_id
1 'polypeptide(L)'
;MAAFWYNSIFLILSFSLVSFFPCSIYSLSTLSISETSNQTLVCALIHPNNQPSFLNCTSFPSGIRIPVDKNASSSFSGIVAGDGFLCSLMSLSSRPNTSILICWRFSANGTNMSRKRIYSGPALKQLVAGNSHVCGLVNGSTSRVECWQWHRFNSNTRNRHSYDFSSISVGENFVCGVSKIGKVTCLGSNTKVVGNEPSWNCSAVSAGFNHACGISSENGSLHCWEI
;
A
#
# COMPACT_ATOMS: atom_id res chain seq x y z
N MET A 1 -30.21 -66.15 27.78
CA MET A 1 -28.99 -65.94 26.98
C MET A 1 -29.40 -65.45 25.60
N ALA A 2 -29.29 -64.14 25.36
CA ALA A 2 -29.15 -63.52 24.03
C ALA A 2 -29.01 -62.01 24.27
N ALA A 3 -27.76 -61.53 24.33
CA ALA A 3 -27.45 -60.10 24.43
C ALA A 3 -27.42 -59.52 23.01
N PHE A 4 -28.32 -58.59 22.71
CA PHE A 4 -28.32 -57.84 21.46
C PHE A 4 -27.19 -56.80 21.50
N TRP A 5 -26.26 -56.89 20.55
CA TRP A 5 -25.16 -55.96 20.37
C TRP A 5 -25.70 -54.63 19.81
N TYR A 6 -25.46 -53.53 20.54
CA TYR A 6 -25.75 -52.17 20.09
C TYR A 6 -24.59 -51.68 19.22
N ASN A 7 -24.76 -51.69 17.89
CA ASN A 7 -23.80 -51.08 16.96
C ASN A 7 -23.87 -49.56 17.10
N SER A 8 -22.88 -48.96 17.78
CA SER A 8 -22.71 -47.51 17.85
C SER A 8 -22.00 -47.04 16.58
N ILE A 9 -22.76 -46.48 15.63
CA ILE A 9 -22.20 -45.79 14.47
C ILE A 9 -21.63 -44.46 14.97
N PHE A 10 -20.31 -44.39 15.15
CA PHE A 10 -19.59 -43.14 15.39
C PHE A 10 -19.63 -42.30 14.11
N LEU A 11 -20.54 -41.33 14.04
CA LEU A 11 -20.49 -40.24 13.07
C LEU A 11 -19.30 -39.34 13.44
N ILE A 12 -18.16 -39.55 12.79
CA ILE A 12 -17.04 -38.63 12.83
C ILE A 12 -17.48 -37.36 12.08
N LEU A 13 -17.99 -36.38 12.81
CA LEU A 13 -18.10 -35.00 12.35
C LEU A 13 -16.68 -34.50 12.05
N SER A 14 -16.26 -34.63 10.80
CA SER A 14 -15.09 -33.91 10.31
C SER A 14 -15.44 -32.42 10.36
N PHE A 15 -15.14 -31.77 11.49
CA PHE A 15 -14.98 -30.33 11.53
C PHE A 15 -13.79 -30.03 10.63
N SER A 16 -14.07 -29.78 9.35
CA SER A 16 -13.18 -29.04 8.50
C SER A 16 -12.96 -27.70 9.19
N LEU A 17 -11.85 -27.61 9.93
CA LEU A 17 -11.22 -26.36 10.32
C LEU A 17 -10.86 -25.65 9.00
N VAL A 18 -11.87 -25.03 8.37
CA VAL A 18 -11.67 -23.91 7.48
C VAL A 18 -11.08 -22.86 8.40
N SER A 19 -9.77 -22.89 8.51
CA SER A 19 -9.00 -21.84 9.10
C SER A 19 -9.32 -20.62 8.27
N PHE A 20 -10.26 -19.81 8.76
CA PHE A 20 -10.38 -18.40 8.41
C PHE A 20 -9.09 -17.74 8.87
N PHE A 21 -7.98 -18.04 8.20
CA PHE A 21 -6.88 -17.11 8.15
C PHE A 21 -7.50 -15.85 7.55
N PRO A 22 -7.54 -14.73 8.28
CA PRO A 22 -7.86 -13.46 7.65
C PRO A 22 -6.77 -13.28 6.60
N CYS A 23 -7.11 -13.59 5.35
CA CYS A 23 -6.25 -13.37 4.23
C CYS A 23 -6.07 -11.86 4.21
N SER A 24 -4.96 -11.39 4.79
CA SER A 24 -4.56 -10.00 4.69
C SER A 24 -4.07 -9.82 3.27
N ILE A 25 -5.01 -9.85 2.32
CA ILE A 25 -4.78 -9.52 0.92
C ILE A 25 -4.59 -8.02 0.93
N TYR A 26 -3.35 -7.58 1.11
CA TYR A 26 -2.98 -6.20 0.85
C TYR A 26 -3.09 -6.00 -0.67
N SER A 27 -4.32 -5.72 -1.10
CA SER A 27 -4.66 -5.40 -2.47
C SER A 27 -3.90 -4.13 -2.83
N LEU A 28 -2.93 -4.26 -3.72
CA LEU A 28 -2.32 -3.11 -4.36
C LEU A 28 -3.43 -2.30 -5.04
N SER A 29 -3.41 -0.98 -4.88
CA SER A 29 -4.45 -0.12 -5.42
C SER A 29 -4.53 -0.24 -6.95
N THR A 30 -5.75 -0.38 -7.48
CA THR A 30 -6.06 -0.46 -8.91
C THR A 30 -6.59 0.86 -9.47
N LEU A 31 -6.89 1.82 -8.60
CA LEU A 31 -7.31 3.19 -8.93
C LEU A 31 -6.41 4.15 -8.15
N SER A 32 -5.99 5.23 -8.80
CA SER A 32 -5.22 6.28 -8.14
C SER A 32 -5.55 7.65 -8.73
N ILE A 33 -5.61 8.66 -7.88
CA ILE A 33 -5.87 10.05 -8.25
C ILE A 33 -4.61 10.86 -7.99
N SER A 34 -4.18 11.61 -9.00
CA SER A 34 -3.14 12.61 -8.86
C SER A 34 -3.75 13.98 -9.04
N GLU A 35 -3.39 14.90 -8.16
CA GLU A 35 -3.82 16.29 -8.23
C GLU A 35 -2.63 17.17 -8.58
N THR A 36 -2.88 18.27 -9.29
CA THR A 36 -1.98 19.41 -9.37
C THR A 36 -2.77 20.65 -8.97
N SER A 37 -2.10 21.80 -8.90
CA SER A 37 -2.73 23.09 -8.54
C SER A 37 -4.00 23.45 -9.31
N ASN A 38 -4.25 22.87 -10.50
CA ASN A 38 -5.44 23.18 -11.30
C ASN A 38 -6.05 21.99 -12.05
N GLN A 39 -5.51 20.77 -11.93
CA GLN A 39 -5.93 19.63 -12.73
C GLN A 39 -5.95 18.34 -11.89
N THR A 40 -6.83 17.42 -12.27
CA THR A 40 -6.94 16.09 -11.65
C THR A 40 -6.76 15.02 -12.71
N LEU A 41 -5.88 14.08 -12.42
CA LEU A 41 -5.62 12.90 -13.25
C LEU A 41 -6.10 11.67 -12.51
N VAL A 42 -7.02 10.93 -13.11
CA VAL A 42 -7.51 9.66 -12.57
C VAL A 42 -6.98 8.54 -13.44
N CYS A 43 -6.33 7.57 -12.82
CA CYS A 43 -5.78 6.41 -13.49
C CYS A 43 -6.35 5.13 -12.89
N ALA A 44 -6.64 4.17 -13.78
CA ALA A 44 -7.05 2.83 -13.44
C ALA A 44 -6.08 1.81 -14.05
N LEU A 45 -5.78 0.76 -13.28
CA LEU A 45 -5.06 -0.41 -13.74
C LEU A 45 -6.07 -1.43 -14.28
N ILE A 46 -5.91 -1.79 -15.56
CA ILE A 46 -6.80 -2.70 -16.26
C ILE A 46 -6.10 -4.05 -16.44
N HIS A 47 -6.78 -5.12 -16.04
CA HIS A 47 -6.32 -6.51 -16.16
C HIS A 47 -7.13 -7.27 -17.23
N PRO A 48 -6.76 -7.16 -18.52
CA PRO A 48 -7.40 -7.94 -19.58
C PRO A 48 -7.07 -9.44 -19.46
N ASN A 49 -8.02 -10.29 -19.88
CA ASN A 49 -7.81 -11.74 -19.91
C ASN A 49 -6.68 -12.09 -20.88
N ASN A 50 -5.74 -12.94 -20.43
CA ASN A 50 -4.61 -13.45 -21.22
C ASN A 50 -3.71 -12.38 -21.85
N GLN A 51 -3.66 -11.18 -21.28
CA GLN A 51 -2.82 -10.07 -21.76
C GLN A 51 -2.16 -9.37 -20.56
N PRO A 52 -1.00 -8.70 -20.74
CA PRO A 52 -0.40 -7.88 -19.69
C PRO A 52 -1.35 -6.77 -19.23
N SER A 53 -1.33 -6.46 -17.94
CA SER A 53 -2.10 -5.33 -17.42
C SER A 53 -1.55 -4.01 -17.95
N PHE A 54 -2.44 -3.04 -18.13
CA PHE A 54 -2.10 -1.74 -18.68
C PHE A 54 -2.80 -0.62 -17.91
N LEU A 55 -2.25 0.58 -17.98
CA LEU A 55 -2.81 1.76 -17.33
C LEU A 55 -3.79 2.45 -18.26
N ASN A 56 -4.92 2.90 -17.74
CA ASN A 56 -5.85 3.76 -18.46
C ASN A 56 -6.10 5.01 -17.61
N CYS A 57 -5.81 6.18 -18.16
CA CYS A 57 -5.87 7.44 -17.43
C CYS A 57 -6.73 8.46 -18.16
N THR A 58 -7.35 9.37 -17.40
CA THR A 58 -7.95 10.57 -17.95
C THR A 58 -6.88 11.42 -18.64
N SER A 59 -7.28 12.22 -19.63
CA SER A 59 -6.36 13.16 -20.30
C SER A 59 -6.32 14.49 -19.57
N PHE A 60 -5.14 15.11 -19.49
CA PHE A 60 -5.05 16.53 -19.20
C PHE A 60 -5.59 17.35 -20.39
N PRO A 61 -6.30 18.47 -20.17
CA PRO A 61 -6.77 19.36 -21.24
C PRO A 61 -5.65 19.80 -22.21
N SER A 62 -4.41 19.90 -21.72
CA SER A 62 -3.23 20.38 -22.44
C SER A 62 -2.35 19.27 -23.08
N GLY A 63 -2.79 18.01 -23.12
CA GLY A 63 -2.23 17.02 -24.06
C GLY A 63 -1.23 15.98 -23.54
N ILE A 64 -0.93 15.90 -22.24
CA ILE A 64 -0.21 14.72 -21.71
C ILE A 64 -1.11 13.49 -21.86
N ARG A 65 -0.65 12.55 -22.69
CA ARG A 65 -1.07 11.14 -22.64
C ARG A 65 0.03 10.40 -21.90
N ILE A 66 -0.30 9.75 -20.79
CA ILE A 66 0.67 8.85 -20.15
C ILE A 66 0.98 7.76 -21.18
N PRO A 67 2.25 7.58 -21.60
CA PRO A 67 2.63 6.54 -22.52
C PRO A 67 2.49 5.22 -21.78
N VAL A 68 1.36 4.57 -22.01
CA VAL A 68 1.15 3.20 -21.61
C VAL A 68 1.89 2.38 -22.65
N ASP A 69 3.06 1.83 -22.29
CA ASP A 69 3.76 0.86 -23.12
C ASP A 69 2.87 -0.39 -23.25
N LYS A 70 1.90 -0.37 -24.19
CA LYS A 70 1.00 -1.49 -24.49
C LYS A 70 1.76 -2.75 -24.92
N ASN A 71 3.03 -2.59 -25.32
CA ASN A 71 3.93 -3.63 -25.79
C ASN A 71 4.99 -4.05 -24.75
N ALA A 72 4.97 -3.49 -23.53
CA ALA A 72 5.90 -3.95 -22.50
C ALA A 72 5.50 -5.35 -22.03
N SER A 73 6.45 -6.29 -22.06
CA SER A 73 6.28 -7.65 -21.51
C SER A 73 6.09 -7.70 -19.98
N SER A 74 5.95 -6.54 -19.33
CA SER A 74 5.84 -6.37 -17.89
C SER A 74 4.42 -5.96 -17.52
N SER A 75 3.75 -6.81 -16.72
CA SER A 75 2.44 -6.53 -16.14
C SER A 75 2.60 -5.62 -14.91
N PHE A 76 1.79 -4.57 -14.83
CA PHE A 76 1.65 -3.79 -13.60
C PHE A 76 0.80 -4.55 -12.58
N SER A 77 1.19 -4.49 -11.31
CA SER A 77 0.48 -5.12 -10.20
C SER A 77 -0.22 -4.11 -9.29
N GLY A 78 0.07 -2.81 -9.43
CA GLY A 78 -0.52 -1.76 -8.61
C GLY A 78 -0.13 -0.36 -9.05
N ILE A 79 -0.91 0.63 -8.64
CA ILE A 79 -0.66 2.05 -8.88
C ILE A 79 -0.86 2.90 -7.63
N VAL A 80 -0.12 3.98 -7.52
CA VAL A 80 -0.30 5.02 -6.51
C VAL A 80 -0.03 6.39 -7.11
N ALA A 81 -0.67 7.41 -6.57
CA ALA A 81 -0.55 8.79 -7.06
C ALA A 81 -0.66 9.79 -5.91
N GLY A 82 -0.16 11.00 -6.14
CA GLY A 82 -0.17 12.11 -5.20
C GLY A 82 -0.18 13.45 -5.92
N ASP A 83 0.47 14.48 -5.37
CA ASP A 83 0.61 15.80 -5.98
C ASP A 83 1.60 15.76 -7.16
N GLY A 84 1.06 15.79 -8.38
CA GLY A 84 1.79 15.90 -9.62
C GLY A 84 2.53 14.63 -10.05
N PHE A 85 2.17 13.45 -9.54
CA PHE A 85 2.81 12.19 -9.96
C PHE A 85 1.87 10.98 -9.96
N LEU A 86 2.22 10.02 -10.81
CA LEU A 86 1.70 8.66 -10.84
C LEU A 86 2.87 7.69 -10.77
N CYS A 87 2.73 6.63 -9.98
CA CYS A 87 3.70 5.54 -9.93
C CYS A 87 3.02 4.20 -10.14
N SER A 88 3.67 3.30 -10.86
CA SER A 88 3.23 1.93 -11.07
C SER A 88 4.24 0.93 -10.57
N LEU A 89 3.71 -0.09 -9.89
CA LEU A 89 4.45 -1.25 -9.44
C LEU A 89 4.39 -2.32 -10.52
N MET A 90 5.54 -2.87 -10.86
CA MET A 90 5.66 -4.04 -11.72
C MET A 90 6.25 -5.19 -10.92
N SER A 91 5.66 -6.38 -11.12
CA SER A 91 6.26 -7.65 -10.74
C SER A 91 6.60 -8.42 -12.01
N LEU A 92 7.82 -8.94 -12.11
CA LEU A 92 8.23 -9.72 -13.28
C LEU A 92 7.93 -11.19 -13.03
N SER A 93 7.21 -11.83 -13.95
CA SER A 93 6.96 -13.27 -13.88
C SER A 93 8.24 -14.11 -13.80
N SER A 94 9.34 -13.63 -14.39
CA SER A 94 10.66 -14.27 -14.33
C SER A 94 11.40 -14.06 -13.00
N ARG A 95 10.99 -13.09 -12.19
CA ARG A 95 11.61 -12.74 -10.90
C ARG A 95 10.52 -12.36 -9.89
N PRO A 96 9.79 -13.33 -9.33
CA PRO A 96 8.60 -13.06 -8.49
C PRO A 96 8.94 -12.32 -7.19
N ASN A 97 10.19 -12.40 -6.73
CA ASN A 97 10.67 -11.74 -5.51
C ASN A 97 11.27 -10.35 -5.79
N THR A 98 11.07 -9.79 -6.98
CA THR A 98 11.58 -8.47 -7.36
C THR A 98 10.45 -7.56 -7.77
N SER A 99 10.44 -6.35 -7.20
CA SER A 99 9.54 -5.29 -7.61
C SER A 99 10.31 -4.15 -8.28
N ILE A 100 9.68 -3.56 -9.29
CA ILE A 100 10.18 -2.36 -9.96
C ILE A 100 9.11 -1.27 -9.84
N LEU A 101 9.50 -0.08 -9.38
CA LEU A 101 8.63 1.10 -9.30
C LEU A 101 9.06 2.10 -10.36
N ILE A 102 8.13 2.42 -11.26
CA ILE A 102 8.28 3.48 -12.25
C ILE A 102 7.35 4.61 -11.88
N CYS A 103 7.84 5.85 -11.90
CA CYS A 103 7.04 7.04 -11.66
C CYS A 103 7.10 8.00 -12.83
N TRP A 104 5.96 8.59 -13.12
CA TRP A 104 5.78 9.73 -13.99
C TRP A 104 5.50 10.95 -13.13
N ARG A 105 6.31 11.99 -13.27
CA ARG A 105 6.09 13.28 -12.62
C ARG A 105 5.85 14.34 -13.68
N PHE A 106 4.82 15.13 -13.49
CA PHE A 106 4.37 16.11 -14.47
C PHE A 106 4.39 17.52 -13.91
N SER A 107 4.54 18.50 -14.81
CA SER A 107 4.45 19.91 -14.44
C SER A 107 3.00 20.29 -14.10
N ALA A 108 2.83 21.31 -13.26
CA ALA A 108 1.50 21.76 -12.82
C ALA A 108 0.54 22.09 -13.97
N ASN A 109 1.07 22.65 -15.08
CA ASN A 109 0.31 22.96 -16.29
C ASN A 109 0.10 21.75 -17.24
N GLY A 110 0.57 20.56 -16.86
CA GLY A 110 0.38 19.33 -17.64
C GLY A 110 1.05 19.37 -19.01
N THR A 111 2.18 20.05 -19.16
CA THR A 111 2.91 20.16 -20.44
C THR A 111 4.19 19.32 -20.48
N ASN A 112 4.84 19.14 -19.34
CA ASN A 112 6.07 18.36 -19.24
C ASN A 112 5.84 17.14 -18.36
N MET A 113 6.38 15.99 -18.77
CA MET A 113 6.30 14.75 -18.02
C MET A 113 7.64 14.02 -18.09
N SER A 114 8.19 13.71 -16.92
CA SER A 114 9.40 12.92 -16.77
C SER A 114 9.07 11.52 -16.27
N ARG A 115 9.71 10.49 -16.84
CA ARG A 115 9.58 9.09 -16.42
C ARG A 115 10.88 8.63 -15.78
N LYS A 116 10.82 8.03 -14.59
CA LYS A 116 12.00 7.48 -13.91
C LYS A 116 11.67 6.17 -13.20
N ARG A 117 12.58 5.20 -13.28
CA ARG A 117 12.58 4.05 -12.37
C ARG A 117 13.19 4.50 -11.04
N ILE A 118 12.39 4.45 -9.97
CA ILE A 118 12.83 4.91 -8.65
C ILE A 118 13.14 3.75 -7.69
N TYR A 119 12.70 2.53 -8.02
CA TYR A 119 12.99 1.33 -7.24
C TYR A 119 13.20 0.11 -8.15
N SER A 120 14.13 -0.75 -7.73
CA SER A 120 14.39 -2.07 -8.30
C SER A 120 15.04 -2.91 -7.20
N GLY A 121 14.27 -3.77 -6.54
CA GLY A 121 14.74 -4.48 -5.37
C GLY A 121 13.78 -5.58 -4.92
N PRO A 122 13.88 -6.04 -3.67
CA PRO A 122 12.97 -7.05 -3.11
C PRO A 122 11.49 -6.70 -3.33
N ALA A 123 10.64 -7.72 -3.41
CA ALA A 123 9.21 -7.53 -3.65
C ALA A 123 8.58 -6.60 -2.60
N LEU A 124 7.66 -5.73 -3.01
CA LEU A 124 6.86 -4.92 -2.10
C LEU A 124 5.54 -5.63 -1.81
N LYS A 125 5.16 -5.73 -0.53
CA LYS A 125 3.85 -6.27 -0.10
C LYS A 125 2.76 -5.21 -0.06
N GLN A 126 3.13 -3.94 0.07
CA GLN A 126 2.21 -2.80 0.05
C GLN A 126 2.92 -1.60 -0.59
N LEU A 127 2.16 -0.77 -1.28
CA LEU A 127 2.61 0.49 -1.86
C LEU A 127 1.54 1.56 -1.56
N VAL A 128 1.95 2.70 -1.01
CA VAL A 128 1.08 3.82 -0.63
C VAL A 128 1.76 5.12 -1.03
N ALA A 129 0.97 6.08 -1.50
CA ALA A 129 1.42 7.44 -1.72
C ALA A 129 0.73 8.39 -0.74
N GLY A 130 1.47 9.38 -0.27
CA GLY A 130 0.90 10.64 0.24
C GLY A 130 1.00 11.71 -0.84
N ASN A 131 0.91 12.98 -0.45
CA ASN A 131 1.00 14.10 -1.39
C ASN A 131 2.32 14.11 -2.15
N SER A 132 3.47 14.09 -1.47
CA SER A 132 4.79 14.25 -2.11
C SER A 132 5.64 12.97 -2.14
N HIS A 133 5.19 11.90 -1.47
CA HIS A 133 6.03 10.75 -1.17
C HIS A 133 5.35 9.43 -1.52
N VAL A 134 6.17 8.45 -1.89
CA VAL A 134 5.73 7.08 -2.11
C VAL A 134 6.47 6.19 -1.15
N CYS A 135 5.74 5.39 -0.38
CA CYS A 135 6.32 4.44 0.55
C CYS A 135 5.77 3.04 0.30
N GLY A 136 6.58 2.04 0.63
CA GLY A 136 6.19 0.65 0.50
C GLY A 136 6.67 -0.17 1.69
N LEU A 137 5.93 -1.23 1.95
CA LEU A 137 6.39 -2.28 2.85
C LEU A 137 7.13 -3.33 2.03
N VAL A 138 8.40 -3.54 2.34
CA VAL A 138 9.25 -4.52 1.67
C VAL A 138 8.95 -5.91 2.23
N ASN A 139 8.74 -6.88 1.33
CA ASN A 139 8.55 -8.27 1.66
C ASN A 139 9.86 -8.85 2.23
N GLY A 140 9.81 -9.36 3.46
CA GLY A 140 10.97 -9.85 4.21
C GLY A 140 10.62 -10.12 5.66
N SER A 141 11.54 -10.72 6.43
CA SER A 141 11.31 -11.12 7.82
C SER A 141 11.02 -9.96 8.77
N THR A 142 11.43 -8.74 8.44
CA THR A 142 11.33 -7.55 9.30
C THR A 142 10.43 -6.44 8.74
N SER A 143 9.55 -6.74 7.77
CA SER A 143 8.55 -5.80 7.20
C SER A 143 9.00 -4.33 7.15
N ARG A 144 10.14 -4.06 6.50
CA ARG A 144 10.78 -2.74 6.48
C ARG A 144 9.94 -1.75 5.65
N VAL A 145 9.79 -0.53 6.16
CA VAL A 145 9.26 0.60 5.38
C VAL A 145 10.40 1.20 4.56
N GLU A 146 10.18 1.38 3.27
CA GLU A 146 11.02 2.21 2.42
C GLU A 146 10.18 3.31 1.78
N CYS A 147 10.71 4.52 1.76
CA CYS A 147 10.11 5.66 1.07
C CYS A 147 11.04 6.17 -0.03
N TRP A 148 10.43 6.62 -1.12
CA TRP A 148 11.10 7.22 -2.25
C TRP A 148 10.57 8.63 -2.48
N GLN A 149 11.37 9.45 -3.15
CA GLN A 149 11.12 10.89 -3.28
C GLN A 149 11.09 11.62 -1.93
N TRP A 150 11.68 11.01 -0.90
CA TRP A 150 11.80 11.58 0.44
C TRP A 150 13.26 11.52 0.89
N HIS A 151 13.92 12.67 0.82
CA HIS A 151 15.34 12.77 1.12
C HIS A 151 15.63 12.40 2.58
N ARG A 152 16.63 11.53 2.81
CA ARG A 152 17.13 11.07 4.13
C ARG A 152 16.16 10.28 5.02
N PHE A 153 14.88 10.09 4.65
CA PHE A 153 13.95 9.29 5.46
C PHE A 153 14.49 7.90 5.77
N ASN A 154 14.86 7.14 4.73
CA ASN A 154 15.36 5.77 4.90
C ASN A 154 16.65 5.72 5.75
N SER A 155 17.56 6.69 5.59
CA SER A 155 18.79 6.73 6.40
C SER A 155 18.50 6.94 7.89
N ASN A 156 17.49 7.74 8.21
CA ASN A 156 17.10 8.02 9.60
C ASN A 156 16.31 6.87 10.24
N THR A 157 15.63 6.04 9.45
CA THR A 157 14.80 4.93 9.93
C THR A 157 15.50 3.57 9.90
N ARG A 158 16.64 3.43 9.19
CA ARG A 158 17.43 2.17 9.06
C ARG A 158 17.76 1.46 10.37
N ASN A 159 18.04 2.23 11.44
CA ASN A 159 18.45 1.68 12.74
C ASN A 159 17.27 1.47 13.69
N ARG A 160 16.07 1.91 13.32
CA ARG A 160 14.88 1.65 14.12
C ARG A 160 14.32 0.30 13.70
N HIS A 161 14.40 -0.64 14.63
CA HIS A 161 14.04 -2.05 14.43
C HIS A 161 12.67 -2.22 13.79
N SER A 162 12.47 -3.39 13.16
CA SER A 162 11.19 -3.85 12.59
C SER A 162 10.01 -3.37 13.42
N TYR A 163 9.19 -2.49 12.85
CA TYR A 163 7.92 -2.10 13.48
C TYR A 163 6.84 -3.16 13.27
N ASP A 164 7.16 -4.24 12.54
CA ASP A 164 6.25 -5.32 12.15
C ASP A 164 4.92 -4.79 11.61
N PHE A 165 4.99 -3.70 10.84
CA PHE A 165 3.83 -3.08 10.25
C PHE A 165 3.11 -4.08 9.36
N SER A 166 1.84 -4.26 9.67
CA SER A 166 0.90 -5.02 8.87
C SER A 166 0.44 -4.12 7.70
N SER A 167 0.10 -2.85 7.98
CA SER A 167 -0.16 -1.84 6.96
C SER A 167 0.43 -0.46 7.31
N ILE A 168 0.58 0.38 6.29
CA ILE A 168 1.03 1.78 6.41
C ILE A 168 0.06 2.78 5.77
N SER A 169 0.17 4.03 6.22
CA SER A 169 -0.42 5.22 5.61
C SER A 169 0.60 6.37 5.60
N VAL A 170 0.56 7.23 4.59
CA VAL A 170 1.61 8.22 4.29
C VAL A 170 1.00 9.62 4.29
N GLY A 171 1.48 10.49 5.18
CA GLY A 171 1.18 11.93 5.18
C GLY A 171 2.28 12.75 4.49
N GLU A 172 2.28 14.08 4.68
CA GLU A 172 3.27 14.94 4.00
C GLU A 172 4.70 14.69 4.49
N ASN A 173 4.90 14.58 5.80
CA ASN A 173 6.24 14.45 6.41
C ASN A 173 6.27 13.36 7.49
N PHE A 174 5.37 12.38 7.38
CA PHE A 174 5.32 11.23 8.28
C PHE A 174 4.71 9.99 7.59
N VAL A 175 5.03 8.82 8.10
CA VAL A 175 4.39 7.54 7.78
C VAL A 175 3.88 6.96 9.08
N CYS A 176 2.60 6.62 9.15
CA CYS A 176 2.06 5.84 10.25
C CYS A 176 1.89 4.40 9.80
N GLY A 177 2.26 3.45 10.65
CA GLY A 177 1.99 2.05 10.44
C GLY A 177 1.24 1.46 11.63
N VAL A 178 0.41 0.45 11.34
CA VAL A 178 -0.23 -0.38 12.34
C VAL A 178 0.40 -1.76 12.30
N SER A 179 0.76 -2.29 13.47
CA SER A 179 1.31 -3.65 13.61
C SER A 179 0.21 -4.71 13.58
N LYS A 180 0.57 -5.99 13.54
CA LYS A 180 -0.41 -7.10 13.63
C LYS A 180 -1.21 -7.13 14.94
N ILE A 181 -0.66 -6.57 16.02
CA ILE A 181 -1.32 -6.47 17.32
C ILE A 181 -2.11 -5.16 17.50
N GLY A 182 -2.18 -4.32 16.45
CA GLY A 182 -2.93 -3.07 16.45
C GLY A 182 -2.19 -1.86 17.00
N LYS A 183 -0.94 -2.01 17.48
CA LYS A 183 -0.12 -0.87 17.91
C LYS A 183 0.17 0.04 16.71
N VAL A 184 -0.12 1.33 16.85
CA VAL A 184 0.24 2.37 15.88
C VAL A 184 1.62 2.94 16.20
N THR A 185 2.40 3.24 15.18
CA THR A 185 3.65 3.99 15.32
C THR A 185 3.85 4.87 14.09
N CYS A 186 4.17 6.14 14.30
CA CYS A 186 4.45 7.07 13.22
C CYS A 186 5.94 7.44 13.17
N LEU A 187 6.45 7.64 11.96
CA LEU A 187 7.84 7.91 11.65
C LEU A 187 7.92 9.14 10.77
N GLY A 188 8.80 10.08 11.08
CA GLY A 188 8.99 11.28 10.27
C GLY A 188 9.33 12.49 11.11
N SER A 189 9.23 13.67 10.49
CA SER A 189 9.55 14.95 11.12
C SER A 189 8.30 15.76 11.50
N ASN A 190 7.10 15.30 11.15
CA ASN A 190 5.87 15.99 11.52
C ASN A 190 5.49 15.71 12.98
N THR A 191 5.96 16.53 13.91
CA THR A 191 5.74 16.39 15.36
C THR A 191 4.31 16.65 15.80
N LYS A 192 3.42 17.11 14.90
CA LYS A 192 1.98 17.17 15.19
C LYS A 192 1.38 15.76 15.29
N VAL A 193 1.92 14.82 14.52
CA VAL A 193 1.42 13.44 14.46
C VAL A 193 2.39 12.48 15.17
N VAL A 194 3.69 12.61 14.88
CA VAL A 194 4.74 11.73 15.43
C VAL A 194 4.93 12.04 16.91
N GLY A 195 4.75 11.04 17.77
CA GLY A 195 4.80 11.18 19.23
C GLY A 195 3.44 11.41 19.89
N ASN A 196 2.37 11.61 19.11
CA ASN A 196 0.99 11.77 19.59
C ASN A 196 0.11 10.59 19.17
N GLU A 197 0.71 9.45 18.86
CA GLU A 197 -0.02 8.26 18.47
C GLU A 197 -0.94 7.78 19.61
N PRO A 198 -2.11 7.21 19.27
CA PRO A 198 -3.01 6.65 20.27
C PRO A 198 -2.35 5.53 21.07
N SER A 199 -2.62 5.49 22.38
CA SER A 199 -2.15 4.42 23.26
C SER A 199 -2.96 3.13 23.12
N TRP A 200 -4.12 3.19 22.47
CA TRP A 200 -4.99 2.03 22.21
C TRP A 200 -4.69 1.38 20.86
N ASN A 201 -5.16 0.15 20.71
CA ASN A 201 -4.96 -0.61 19.48
C ASN A 201 -5.92 -0.14 18.39
N CYS A 202 -5.39 0.05 17.19
CA CYS A 202 -6.14 0.37 15.99
C CYS A 202 -6.19 -0.83 15.04
N SER A 203 -7.30 -0.96 14.32
CA SER A 203 -7.47 -1.95 13.25
C SER A 203 -7.01 -1.40 11.90
N ALA A 204 -7.09 -0.08 11.73
CA ALA A 204 -6.61 0.65 10.56
C ALA A 204 -6.14 2.05 10.95
N VAL A 205 -5.23 2.60 10.15
CA VAL A 205 -4.78 4.00 10.23
C VAL A 205 -4.82 4.64 8.84
N SER A 206 -5.26 5.88 8.78
CA SER A 206 -5.19 6.74 7.59
C SER A 206 -4.48 8.04 7.93
N ALA A 207 -3.69 8.58 7.01
CA ALA A 207 -2.95 9.81 7.17
C ALA A 207 -3.44 10.84 6.14
N GLY A 208 -3.74 12.04 6.62
CA GLY A 208 -3.88 13.23 5.78
C GLY A 208 -2.58 14.00 5.70
N PHE A 209 -2.66 15.25 5.24
CA PHE A 209 -1.48 16.11 5.09
C PHE A 209 -0.72 16.33 6.42
N ASN A 210 -1.45 16.64 7.50
CA ASN A 210 -0.91 17.00 8.82
C ASN A 210 -1.61 16.33 10.01
N HIS A 211 -2.49 15.36 9.75
CA HIS A 211 -3.24 14.62 10.77
C HIS A 211 -3.24 13.14 10.43
N ALA A 212 -3.50 12.30 11.42
CA ALA A 212 -3.78 10.88 11.20
C ALA A 212 -5.04 10.48 11.95
N CYS A 213 -5.75 9.49 11.43
CA CYS A 213 -6.96 8.94 12.04
C CYS A 213 -6.84 7.43 12.13
N GLY A 214 -7.33 6.86 13.22
CA GLY A 214 -7.31 5.45 13.51
C GLY A 214 -8.70 4.94 13.87
N ILE A 215 -8.98 3.69 13.52
CA ILE A 215 -10.19 2.98 13.92
C ILE A 215 -9.83 2.09 15.11
N SER A 216 -10.46 2.31 16.26
CA SER A 216 -10.24 1.49 17.45
C SER A 216 -10.60 0.03 17.20
N SER A 217 -9.71 -0.88 17.57
CA SER A 217 -9.98 -2.33 17.48
C SER A 217 -10.99 -2.83 18.52
N GLU A 218 -11.23 -2.06 19.58
CA GLU A 218 -12.12 -2.47 20.68
C GLU A 218 -13.60 -2.23 20.34
N ASN A 219 -13.91 -1.05 19.81
CA ASN A 219 -15.30 -0.60 19.62
C ASN A 219 -15.57 -0.03 18.22
N GLY A 220 -14.58 -0.04 17.31
CA GLY A 220 -14.73 0.46 15.94
C GLY A 220 -14.84 1.99 15.81
N SER A 221 -14.64 2.75 16.89
CA SER A 221 -14.71 4.21 16.88
C SER A 221 -13.56 4.84 16.10
N LEU A 222 -13.83 5.96 15.44
CA LEU A 222 -12.85 6.74 14.68
C LEU A 222 -12.29 7.86 15.55
N HIS A 223 -10.97 7.96 15.62
CA HIS A 223 -10.26 9.00 16.35
C HIS A 223 -9.15 9.58 15.48
N CYS A 224 -9.07 10.90 15.40
CA CYS A 224 -8.01 11.63 14.71
C CYS A 224 -7.09 12.33 15.72
N TRP A 225 -5.82 12.48 15.35
CA TRP A 225 -4.83 13.18 16.15
C TRP A 225 -3.91 14.06 15.31
N GLU A 226 -3.72 15.26 15.86
CA GLU A 226 -2.80 16.29 15.43
C GLU A 226 -2.67 17.32 16.58
N ILE A 227 -1.57 18.08 16.63
CA ILE A 227 -1.41 19.24 17.53
C ILE A 227 -1.69 20.54 16.78
#